data_AF-A0A5C8T6A8-F1
#
_entry.id   AF-A0A5C8T6A8-F1
#
_cell.length_a   1.000
_cell.length_b   1.000
_cell.length_c   1.000
_cell.angle_alpha   90.00
_cell.angle_beta   90.00
_cell.angle_gamma   90.00
#
_symmetry.space_group_name_H-M   'P 1'
#
loop_
_entity.id
_entity.type
_entity.pdbx_description
1 polymer ?
#
loop_
_entity_poly.entity_id
_entity_poly.type
_entity_poly.pdbx_seq_one_letter_code
_entity_poly.pdbx_strand_id
1 'polypeptide(L)'
;MLGGKTPVPLLASPLFSLAIALAAFFLMLRRALGKWHAALRRSLPEAIDAITRTCRAGVPVGNAFAMVTDNLRGPLVGEFQLIDQWLRLGVPLRRVMQDSAKRVPLPEYRFFAVILIINQESGGRLGETLDRLAQTLRDRQELQMKILAKTSEARASAKIVAALVPGMMGYMYVNAPADFQFLFSDPTGTKVLTYVVISVCLGLTIVHLMVRRLR
;
A
#
# COMPACT_ATOMS: atom_id res chain seq x y z
N MET A 1 -20.00 35.15 -42.36
CA MET A 1 -18.91 34.18 -42.17
C MET A 1 -19.04 33.54 -40.79
N LEU A 2 -19.45 32.26 -40.77
CA LEU A 2 -19.28 31.21 -39.73
C LEU A 2 -19.40 31.67 -38.25
N GLY A 3 -20.47 31.42 -37.50
CA GLY A 3 -21.37 30.26 -37.54
C GLY A 3 -20.68 29.02 -36.98
N GLY A 4 -20.55 28.92 -35.65
CA GLY A 4 -19.93 27.75 -35.01
C GLY A 4 -19.58 27.87 -33.53
N LYS A 5 -20.44 28.49 -32.70
CA LYS A 5 -20.43 28.19 -31.26
C LYS A 5 -20.96 26.77 -31.14
N THR A 6 -20.07 25.80 -31.00
CA THR A 6 -20.42 24.40 -30.77
C THR A 6 -21.38 24.34 -29.57
N PRO A 7 -22.60 23.84 -29.74
CA PRO A 7 -23.51 23.60 -28.63
C PRO A 7 -23.05 22.30 -28.00
N VAL A 8 -22.01 22.33 -27.17
CA VAL A 8 -21.88 21.29 -26.16
C VAL A 8 -23.10 21.47 -25.26
N PRO A 9 -24.03 20.49 -25.23
CA PRO A 9 -25.35 20.73 -24.67
C PRO A 9 -25.17 21.11 -23.20
N LEU A 10 -25.93 22.09 -22.71
CA LEU A 10 -25.94 22.52 -21.30
C LEU A 10 -26.24 21.37 -20.30
N LEU A 11 -26.62 20.19 -20.81
CA LEU A 11 -26.76 18.92 -20.10
C LEU A 11 -25.45 18.11 -19.99
N ALA A 12 -24.45 18.34 -20.85
CA ALA A 12 -23.14 17.69 -20.77
C ALA A 12 -22.27 18.23 -19.63
N SER A 13 -22.45 19.49 -19.23
CA SER A 13 -21.73 20.10 -18.09
C SER A 13 -22.11 19.50 -16.73
N PRO A 14 -23.40 19.28 -16.36
CA PRO A 14 -23.73 18.57 -15.12
C PRO A 14 -23.34 17.08 -15.19
N LEU A 15 -23.43 16.44 -16.37
CA LEU A 15 -22.96 15.06 -16.54
C LEU A 15 -21.46 14.92 -16.32
N PHE A 16 -20.65 15.84 -16.86
CA PHE A 16 -19.21 15.86 -16.65
C PHE A 16 -18.85 16.15 -15.20
N SER A 17 -19.50 17.13 -14.56
CA SER A 17 -19.24 17.42 -13.14
C SER A 17 -19.66 16.27 -12.23
N LEU A 18 -20.78 15.59 -12.54
CA LEU A 18 -21.22 14.40 -11.82
C LEU A 18 -20.25 13.24 -12.03
N ALA A 19 -19.79 13.00 -13.27
CA ALA A 19 -18.80 11.96 -13.57
C ALA A 19 -17.46 12.21 -12.85
N ILE A 20 -17.00 13.47 -12.80
CA ILE A 20 -15.79 13.86 -12.06
C ILE A 20 -15.99 13.69 -10.56
N ALA A 21 -17.14 14.10 -10.01
CA ALA A 21 -17.45 13.92 -8.58
C ALA A 21 -17.52 12.44 -8.19
N LEU A 22 -18.14 11.61 -9.04
CA LEU A 22 -18.27 10.16 -8.81
C LEU A 22 -16.91 9.46 -8.96
N ALA A 23 -16.09 9.87 -9.93
CA ALA A 23 -14.72 9.39 -10.08
C ALA A 23 -13.83 9.81 -8.88
N ALA A 24 -13.94 11.05 -8.42
CA ALA A 24 -13.21 11.56 -7.26
C ALA A 24 -13.64 10.84 -5.97
N PHE A 25 -14.95 10.63 -5.78
CA PHE A 25 -15.51 9.86 -4.67
C PHE A 25 -15.04 8.41 -4.68
N PHE A 26 -15.06 7.76 -5.84
CA PHE A 26 -14.57 6.39 -6.00
C PHE A 26 -13.06 6.28 -5.74
N LEU A 27 -12.28 7.27 -6.20
CA LEU A 27 -10.84 7.35 -5.95
C LEU A 27 -10.54 7.57 -4.45
N MET A 28 -11.33 8.42 -3.79
CA MET A 28 -11.23 8.70 -2.35
C MET A 28 -11.57 7.44 -1.54
N LEU A 29 -12.64 6.73 -1.88
CA LEU A 29 -12.99 5.43 -1.29
C LEU A 29 -11.86 4.41 -1.47
N ARG A 30 -11.33 4.26 -2.69
CA ARG A 30 -10.21 3.35 -2.95
C ARG A 30 -8.97 3.70 -2.13
N ARG A 31 -8.66 4.99 -1.99
CA ARG A 31 -7.54 5.45 -1.15
C ARG A 31 -7.80 5.22 0.33
N ALA A 32 -9.01 5.48 0.82
CA ALA A 32 -9.39 5.25 2.20
C ALA A 32 -9.29 3.75 2.55
N LEU A 33 -9.84 2.89 1.70
CA LEU A 33 -9.72 1.42 1.82
C LEU A 33 -8.26 0.99 1.81
N GLY A 34 -7.45 1.50 0.87
CA GLY A 34 -6.02 1.17 0.80
C GLY A 34 -5.24 1.58 2.05
N LYS A 35 -5.53 2.77 2.60
CA LYS A 35 -4.95 3.25 3.86
C LYS A 35 -5.35 2.37 5.04
N TRP A 36 -6.61 1.96 5.11
CA TRP A 36 -7.12 1.10 6.17
C TRP A 36 -6.48 -0.30 6.12
N HIS A 37 -6.39 -0.93 4.95
CA HIS A 37 -5.70 -2.21 4.78
C HIS A 37 -4.21 -2.11 5.14
N ALA A 38 -3.55 -1.00 4.79
CA ALA A 38 -2.15 -0.77 5.15
C ALA A 38 -1.97 -0.59 6.66
N ALA A 39 -2.88 0.12 7.34
CA ALA A 39 -2.87 0.26 8.79
C ALA A 39 -3.08 -1.11 9.48
N LEU A 40 -4.03 -1.90 8.99
CA LEU A 40 -4.32 -3.26 9.47
C LEU A 40 -3.10 -4.18 9.34
N ARG A 41 -2.40 -4.15 8.19
CA ARG A 41 -1.15 -4.92 7.98
C ARG A 41 -0.03 -4.49 8.91
N ARG A 42 0.06 -3.20 9.23
CA ARG A 42 1.10 -2.66 10.13
C ARG A 42 0.83 -3.01 11.59
N SER A 43 -0.42 -3.01 12.02
CA SER A 43 -0.79 -3.34 13.41
C SER A 43 -0.77 -4.84 13.71
N LEU A 44 -0.81 -5.70 12.69
CA LEU A 44 -0.92 -7.15 12.87
C LEU A 44 0.25 -7.79 13.63
N PRO A 45 1.54 -7.51 13.31
CA PRO A 45 2.65 -8.09 14.05
C PRO A 45 2.66 -7.71 15.53
N GLU A 46 2.39 -6.44 15.84
CA GLU A 46 2.31 -5.93 17.20
C GLU A 46 1.20 -6.63 18.01
N ALA A 47 0.04 -6.85 17.37
CA ALA A 47 -1.08 -7.58 17.96
C ALA A 47 -0.71 -9.05 18.25
N ILE A 48 -0.04 -9.73 17.33
CA ILE A 48 0.41 -11.12 17.49
C ILE A 48 1.47 -11.23 18.58
N ASP A 49 2.45 -10.33 18.63
CA ASP A 49 3.48 -10.30 19.67
C ASP A 49 2.85 -10.11 21.05
N ALA A 50 1.88 -9.21 21.18
CA ALA A 50 1.19 -8.96 22.44
C ALA A 50 0.42 -10.20 22.93
N ILE A 51 -0.30 -10.90 22.04
CA ILE A 51 -1.00 -12.15 22.37
C ILE A 51 0.02 -13.22 22.77
N THR A 52 1.10 -13.38 22.02
CA THR A 52 2.12 -14.41 22.28
C THR A 52 2.80 -14.19 23.62
N ARG A 53 3.15 -12.95 23.96
CA ARG A 53 3.73 -12.59 25.27
C ARG A 53 2.76 -12.89 26.42
N THR A 54 1.48 -12.56 26.23
CA THR A 54 0.43 -12.81 27.22
C THR A 54 0.24 -14.32 27.45
N CYS A 55 0.17 -15.11 26.38
CA CYS A 55 0.10 -16.57 26.48
C CYS A 55 1.35 -17.19 27.12
N ARG A 56 2.55 -16.64 26.85
CA ARG A 56 3.80 -17.08 27.49
C ARG A 56 3.85 -16.79 28.99
N ALA A 57 3.21 -15.72 29.44
CA ALA A 57 3.06 -15.40 30.85
C ALA A 57 2.10 -16.37 31.60
N GLY A 58 1.60 -17.40 30.91
CA GLY A 58 0.69 -18.40 31.47
C GLY A 58 -0.78 -18.00 31.39
N VAL A 59 -1.12 -16.88 30.74
CA VAL A 59 -2.51 -16.46 30.57
C VAL A 59 -3.17 -17.36 29.52
N PRO A 60 -4.34 -17.97 29.82
CA PRO A 60 -5.08 -18.74 28.84
C PRO A 60 -5.44 -17.90 27.62
N VAL A 61 -5.37 -18.47 26.43
CA VAL A 61 -5.68 -17.79 25.15
C VAL A 61 -7.07 -17.13 25.18
N GLY A 62 -8.03 -17.74 25.88
CA GLY A 62 -9.37 -17.19 26.09
C GLY A 62 -9.38 -15.78 26.71
N ASN A 63 -8.46 -15.53 27.64
CA ASN A 63 -8.34 -14.25 28.36
C ASN A 63 -7.25 -13.34 27.78
N ALA A 64 -6.37 -13.88 26.92
CA ALA A 64 -5.28 -13.13 26.32
C ALA A 64 -5.79 -11.99 25.42
N PHE A 65 -6.91 -12.21 24.72
CA PHE A 65 -7.51 -11.17 23.86
C PHE A 65 -7.96 -9.94 24.65
N ALA A 66 -8.64 -10.12 25.80
CA ALA A 66 -9.05 -9.03 26.67
C ALA A 66 -7.86 -8.18 27.15
N MET A 67 -6.78 -8.84 27.57
CA MET A 67 -5.61 -8.16 28.13
C MET A 67 -4.82 -7.37 27.07
N VAL A 68 -4.82 -7.87 25.83
CA VAL A 68 -4.14 -7.22 24.71
C VAL A 68 -4.95 -6.05 24.17
N THR A 69 -6.29 -6.10 24.20
CA THR A 69 -7.13 -5.02 23.67
C THR A 69 -6.95 -3.70 24.41
N ASP A 70 -6.57 -3.72 25.68
CA ASP A 70 -6.36 -2.50 26.48
C ASP A 70 -5.09 -1.72 26.07
N ASN A 71 -4.09 -2.43 25.54
CA ASN A 71 -2.78 -1.87 25.20
C ASN A 71 -2.54 -1.77 23.68
N LEU A 72 -3.34 -2.47 22.88
CA LEU A 72 -3.21 -2.45 21.43
C LEU A 72 -3.85 -1.19 20.85
N ARG A 73 -3.21 -0.61 19.84
CA ARG A 73 -3.76 0.52 19.08
C ARG A 73 -4.02 0.10 17.63
N GLY A 74 -5.10 0.61 17.05
CA GLY A 74 -5.39 0.47 15.63
C GLY A 74 -6.62 -0.39 15.30
N PRO A 75 -6.80 -0.74 14.01
CA PRO A 75 -8.05 -1.32 13.50
C PRO A 75 -8.33 -2.75 13.98
N LEU A 76 -7.34 -3.44 14.56
CA LEU A 76 -7.50 -4.80 15.09
C LEU A 76 -8.14 -4.85 16.48
N VAL A 77 -8.15 -3.74 17.22
CA VAL A 77 -8.71 -3.68 18.59
C VAL A 77 -10.17 -4.11 18.60
N GLY A 78 -10.98 -3.59 17.66
CA GLY A 78 -12.40 -3.93 17.58
C GLY A 78 -12.65 -5.42 17.29
N GLU A 79 -11.82 -6.04 16.45
CA GLU A 79 -11.93 -7.48 16.18
C GLU A 79 -11.51 -8.33 17.37
N PHE A 80 -10.44 -7.94 18.09
CA PHE A 80 -10.00 -8.67 19.29
C PHE A 80 -10.99 -8.54 20.45
N GLN A 81 -11.64 -7.37 20.61
CA GLN A 81 -12.73 -7.20 21.57
C GLN A 81 -13.93 -8.08 21.23
N LEU A 82 -14.28 -8.17 19.94
CA LEU A 82 -15.34 -9.05 19.48
C LEU A 82 -15.00 -10.51 19.76
N ILE A 83 -13.76 -10.92 19.51
CA ILE A 83 -13.26 -12.26 19.84
C ILE A 83 -13.41 -12.55 21.33
N ASP A 84 -12.96 -11.64 22.22
CA ASP A 84 -13.09 -11.79 23.67
C ASP A 84 -14.56 -11.97 24.09
N GLN A 85 -15.47 -11.15 23.56
CA GLN A 85 -16.91 -11.27 23.84
C GLN A 85 -17.45 -12.67 23.48
N TRP A 86 -17.14 -13.17 22.28
CA TRP A 86 -17.61 -14.51 21.87
C TRP A 86 -17.02 -15.63 22.72
N LEU A 87 -15.76 -15.50 23.12
CA LEU A 87 -15.10 -16.47 24.01
C LEU A 87 -15.72 -16.48 25.41
N ARG A 88 -16.04 -15.31 25.97
CA ARG A 88 -16.77 -15.18 27.25
C ARG A 88 -18.17 -15.79 27.21
N LEU A 89 -18.81 -15.76 26.04
CA LEU A 89 -20.10 -16.41 25.80
C LEU A 89 -19.99 -17.93 25.62
N GLY A 90 -18.79 -18.51 25.76
CA GLY A 90 -18.57 -19.96 25.67
C GLY A 90 -18.50 -20.49 24.24
N VAL A 91 -18.40 -19.63 23.22
CA VAL A 91 -18.20 -20.08 21.84
C VAL A 91 -16.79 -20.64 21.68
N PRO A 92 -16.60 -21.82 21.06
CA PRO A 92 -15.28 -22.41 20.93
C PRO A 92 -14.35 -21.53 20.09
N LEU A 93 -13.11 -21.34 20.57
CA LEU A 93 -12.08 -20.50 19.92
C LEU A 93 -11.90 -20.83 18.44
N ARG A 94 -11.94 -22.12 18.07
CA ARG A 94 -11.92 -22.56 16.67
C ARG A 94 -12.94 -21.82 15.81
N ARG A 95 -14.20 -21.75 16.25
CA ARG A 95 -15.29 -21.10 15.52
C ARG A 95 -15.09 -19.58 15.48
N VAL A 96 -14.76 -18.98 16.63
CA VAL A 96 -14.53 -17.54 16.74
C VAL A 96 -13.39 -17.07 15.82
N MET A 97 -12.28 -17.81 15.80
CA MET A 97 -11.12 -17.54 14.94
C MET A 97 -11.43 -17.73 13.47
N GLN A 98 -12.18 -18.78 13.10
CA GLN A 98 -12.61 -18.99 11.71
C GLN A 98 -13.50 -17.86 11.20
N ASP A 99 -14.41 -17.36 12.02
CA ASP A 99 -15.29 -16.26 11.63
C ASP A 99 -14.54 -14.92 11.60
N SER A 100 -13.63 -14.68 12.55
CA SER A 100 -12.75 -13.51 12.51
C SER A 100 -11.84 -13.52 11.27
N ALA A 101 -11.34 -14.69 10.86
CA ALA A 101 -10.53 -14.86 9.66
C ALA A 101 -11.28 -14.56 8.34
N LYS A 102 -12.62 -14.56 8.36
CA LYS A 102 -13.45 -14.11 7.23
C LYS A 102 -13.67 -12.60 7.23
N ARG A 103 -13.71 -11.96 8.40
CA ARG A 103 -13.92 -10.51 8.55
C ARG A 103 -12.66 -9.69 8.28
N VAL A 104 -11.49 -10.22 8.67
CA VAL A 104 -10.20 -9.55 8.48
C VAL A 104 -9.63 -9.94 7.11
N PRO A 105 -9.54 -9.02 6.13
CA PRO A 105 -9.13 -9.33 4.75
C PRO A 105 -7.60 -9.42 4.61
N LEU A 106 -6.92 -10.16 5.50
CA LEU A 106 -5.47 -10.36 5.49
C LEU A 106 -5.10 -11.85 5.45
N PRO A 107 -4.34 -12.30 4.45
CA PRO A 107 -3.81 -13.66 4.42
C PRO A 107 -3.02 -14.03 5.68
N GLU A 108 -2.21 -13.11 6.18
CA GLU A 108 -1.38 -13.30 7.38
C GLU A 108 -2.23 -13.53 8.64
N TYR A 109 -3.38 -12.87 8.73
CA TYR A 109 -4.33 -13.06 9.83
C TYR A 109 -4.95 -14.45 9.81
N ARG A 110 -5.25 -14.97 8.60
CA ARG A 110 -5.78 -16.34 8.44
C ARG A 110 -4.76 -17.38 8.92
N PHE A 111 -3.47 -17.17 8.62
CA PHE A 111 -2.40 -18.02 9.14
C PHE A 111 -2.31 -17.97 10.67
N PHE A 112 -2.36 -16.77 11.26
CA PHE A 112 -2.39 -16.60 12.72
C PHE A 112 -3.56 -17.36 13.35
N ALA A 113 -4.77 -17.21 12.82
CA ALA A 113 -5.96 -17.91 13.29
C ALA A 113 -5.77 -19.44 13.27
N VAL A 114 -5.26 -19.99 12.16
CA VAL A 114 -4.99 -21.44 12.05
C VAL A 114 -3.98 -21.91 13.09
N ILE A 115 -2.88 -21.18 13.28
CA ILE A 115 -1.83 -21.54 14.25
C ILE A 115 -2.36 -21.50 15.68
N LEU A 116 -3.19 -20.49 16.02
CA LEU A 116 -3.79 -20.38 17.34
C LEU A 116 -4.74 -21.56 17.63
N ILE A 117 -5.54 -21.95 16.63
CA ILE A 117 -6.45 -23.10 16.74
C ILE A 117 -5.67 -24.40 16.96
N ILE A 118 -4.66 -24.67 16.12
CA ILE A 118 -3.83 -25.88 16.22
C ILE A 118 -3.18 -25.99 17.59
N ASN A 119 -2.60 -24.88 18.07
CA ASN A 119 -1.88 -24.89 19.32
C ASN A 119 -2.80 -25.00 20.55
N GLN A 120 -4.01 -24.44 20.52
CA GLN A 120 -4.98 -24.64 21.59
C GLN A 120 -5.37 -26.12 21.71
N GLU A 121 -5.51 -26.82 20.59
CA GLU A 121 -5.91 -28.22 20.55
C GLU A 121 -4.80 -29.20 20.89
N SER A 122 -3.56 -28.85 20.57
CA SER A 122 -2.39 -29.70 20.85
C SER A 122 -1.83 -29.54 22.27
N GLY A 123 -2.26 -28.54 23.05
CA GLY A 123 -1.78 -28.31 24.43
C GLY A 123 -0.26 -28.09 24.55
N GLY A 124 0.45 -27.93 23.43
CA GLY A 124 1.91 -27.81 23.33
C GLY A 124 2.38 -26.37 23.25
N ARG A 125 3.70 -26.16 23.34
CA ARG A 125 4.41 -24.87 23.45
C ARG A 125 4.06 -23.85 22.35
N LEU A 126 2.89 -23.21 22.48
CA LEU A 126 2.39 -22.04 21.74
C LEU A 126 3.47 -20.99 21.47
N GLY A 127 4.33 -20.76 22.46
CA GLY A 127 5.35 -19.74 22.41
C GLY A 127 6.39 -19.95 21.32
N GLU A 128 6.88 -21.17 21.10
CA GLU A 128 8.01 -21.42 20.17
C GLU A 128 7.60 -21.28 18.70
N THR A 129 6.41 -21.78 18.34
CA THR A 129 5.91 -21.71 16.97
C THR A 129 5.47 -20.29 16.60
N LEU A 130 4.82 -19.56 17.53
CA LEU A 130 4.45 -18.16 17.32
C LEU A 130 5.68 -17.24 17.26
N ASP A 131 6.74 -17.53 18.03
CA ASP A 131 8.02 -16.79 17.92
C ASP A 131 8.66 -16.94 16.55
N ARG A 132 8.73 -18.17 16.03
CA ARG A 132 9.31 -18.42 14.70
C ARG A 132 8.52 -17.70 13.61
N LEU A 133 7.19 -17.66 13.71
CA LEU A 133 6.35 -16.90 12.79
C LEU A 133 6.59 -15.39 12.93
N ALA A 134 6.62 -14.86 14.15
CA ALA A 134 6.84 -13.45 14.42
C ALA A 134 8.22 -13.00 13.91
N GLN A 135 9.25 -13.83 14.10
CA GLN A 135 10.58 -13.59 13.55
C GLN A 135 10.57 -13.59 12.02
N THR A 136 9.93 -14.59 11.40
CA THR A 136 9.83 -14.65 9.92
C THR A 136 9.08 -13.45 9.34
N LEU A 137 8.05 -12.95 10.02
CA LEU A 137 7.32 -11.75 9.62
C LEU A 137 8.18 -10.48 9.75
N ARG A 138 8.93 -10.35 10.84
CA ARG A 138 9.91 -9.26 11.03
C ARG A 138 10.98 -9.26 9.95
N ASP A 139 11.58 -10.42 9.68
CA ASP A 139 12.61 -10.57 8.65
C ASP A 139 12.08 -10.17 7.26
N ARG A 140 10.84 -10.55 6.94
CA ARG A 140 10.17 -10.13 5.70
C ARG A 140 9.90 -8.62 5.66
N GLN A 141 9.48 -8.02 6.78
CA GLN A 141 9.28 -6.57 6.85
C GLN A 141 10.60 -5.82 6.68
N GLU A 142 11.67 -6.25 7.37
CA GLU A 142 12.99 -5.67 7.19
C GLU A 142 13.49 -5.81 5.77
N LEU A 143 13.32 -6.97 5.14
CA LEU A 143 13.71 -7.19 3.75
C LEU A 143 12.94 -6.23 2.82
N GLN A 144 11.63 -6.07 3.01
CA GLN A 144 10.84 -5.10 2.25
C GLN A 144 11.29 -3.66 2.50
N MET A 145 11.61 -3.29 3.74
CA MET A 145 12.12 -1.96 4.07
C MET A 145 13.50 -1.72 3.45
N LYS A 146 14.39 -2.72 3.46
CA LYS A 146 15.70 -2.69 2.79
C LYS A 146 15.53 -2.56 1.27
N ILE A 147 14.59 -3.30 0.67
CA ILE A 147 14.22 -3.19 -0.75
C ILE A 147 13.72 -1.77 -1.07
N LEU A 148 12.83 -1.23 -0.24
CA LEU A 148 12.29 0.13 -0.43
C LEU A 148 13.39 1.19 -0.28
N ALA A 149 14.27 1.06 0.70
CA ALA A 149 15.40 1.95 0.90
C ALA A 149 16.37 1.89 -0.28
N LYS A 150 16.80 0.70 -0.70
CA LYS A 150 17.72 0.52 -1.83
C LYS A 150 17.11 0.95 -3.17
N THR A 151 15.82 0.72 -3.40
CA THR A 151 15.15 1.19 -4.62
C THR A 151 14.81 2.69 -4.56
N SER A 152 14.79 3.32 -3.39
CA SER A 152 14.53 4.76 -3.25
C SER A 152 15.67 5.60 -3.85
N GLU A 153 16.92 5.17 -3.69
CA GLU A 153 18.10 5.82 -4.25
C GLU A 153 18.06 5.81 -5.78
N ALA A 154 17.82 4.62 -6.38
CA ALA A 154 17.66 4.46 -7.82
C ALA A 154 16.46 5.25 -8.40
N ARG A 155 15.37 5.38 -7.64
CA ARG A 155 14.22 6.20 -8.06
C ARG A 155 14.51 7.70 -7.96
N ALA A 156 15.27 8.14 -6.95
CA ALA A 156 15.64 9.53 -6.77
C ALA A 156 16.60 9.99 -7.88
N SER A 157 17.63 9.20 -8.19
CA SER A 157 18.57 9.50 -9.27
C SER A 157 17.86 9.57 -10.64
N ALA A 158 16.99 8.61 -10.94
CA ALA A 158 16.20 8.62 -12.17
C ALA A 158 15.30 9.87 -12.28
N LYS A 159 14.69 10.32 -11.17
CA LYS A 159 13.88 11.55 -11.16
C LYS A 159 14.73 12.81 -11.39
N ILE A 160 15.92 12.89 -10.79
CA ILE A 160 16.83 14.02 -10.97
C ILE A 160 17.25 14.14 -12.44
N VAL A 161 17.69 13.03 -13.06
CA VAL A 161 18.08 13.00 -14.48
C VAL A 161 16.89 13.31 -15.39
N ALA A 162 15.72 12.74 -15.10
CA ALA A 162 14.52 13.02 -15.87
C ALA A 162 14.02 14.47 -15.73
N ALA A 163 14.29 15.13 -14.60
CA ALA A 163 13.97 16.55 -14.38
C ALA A 163 14.97 17.50 -15.06
N LEU A 164 16.21 17.05 -15.30
CA LEU A 164 17.25 17.86 -15.96
C LEU A 164 16.85 18.25 -17.38
N VAL A 165 16.24 17.35 -18.14
CA VAL A 165 15.82 17.59 -19.53
C VAL A 165 14.76 18.71 -19.66
N PRO A 166 13.60 18.65 -18.98
CA PRO A 166 12.65 19.76 -18.98
C PRO A 166 13.20 21.02 -18.29
N GLY A 167 14.08 20.88 -17.29
CA GLY A 167 14.77 22.01 -16.67
C GLY A 167 15.65 22.77 -17.66
N MET A 168 16.41 22.06 -18.49
CA MET A 168 17.25 22.64 -19.53
C MET A 168 16.42 23.27 -20.65
N MET A 169 15.29 22.65 -21.03
CA MET A 169 14.34 23.25 -21.97
C MET A 169 13.74 24.55 -21.43
N GLY A 170 13.37 24.60 -20.15
CA GLY A 170 12.91 25.82 -19.49
C GLY A 170 14.00 26.90 -19.42
N TYR A 171 15.25 26.52 -19.15
CA TYR A 171 16.39 27.44 -19.15
C TYR A 171 16.64 28.06 -20.54
N MET A 172 16.62 27.23 -21.60
CA MET A 172 16.77 27.69 -22.99
C MET A 172 15.64 28.63 -23.41
N TYR A 173 14.40 28.35 -23.00
CA TYR A 173 13.26 29.21 -23.29
C TYR A 173 13.46 30.65 -22.78
N VAL A 174 14.09 30.82 -21.60
CA VAL A 174 14.30 32.13 -20.99
C VAL A 174 15.56 32.84 -21.52
N ASN A 175 16.66 32.11 -21.70
CA ASN A 175 17.98 32.71 -21.98
C ASN A 175 18.37 32.70 -23.47
N ALA A 176 17.81 31.78 -24.27
CA ALA A 176 18.18 31.58 -25.67
C ALA A 176 16.96 31.16 -26.53
N PRO A 177 15.97 32.05 -26.72
CA PRO A 177 14.74 31.72 -27.44
C PRO A 177 14.97 31.34 -28.92
N ALA A 178 16.05 31.81 -29.53
CA ALA A 178 16.44 31.43 -30.90
C ALA A 178 16.86 29.95 -31.00
N ASP A 179 17.63 29.45 -30.02
CA ASP A 179 18.05 28.05 -29.97
C ASP A 179 16.87 27.12 -29.64
N PHE A 180 15.93 27.59 -28.81
CA PHE A 180 14.69 26.88 -28.54
C PHE A 180 13.83 26.74 -29.80
N GLN A 181 13.69 27.81 -30.60
CA GLN A 181 12.97 27.77 -31.88
C GLN A 181 13.67 26.90 -32.92
N PHE A 182 15.00 26.89 -32.98
CA PHE A 182 15.78 26.00 -33.85
C PHE A 182 15.49 24.52 -33.55
N LEU A 183 15.33 24.17 -32.27
CA LEU A 183 15.03 22.81 -31.83
C LEU A 183 13.70 22.26 -32.39
N PHE A 184 12.70 23.13 -32.60
CA PHE A 184 11.38 22.74 -33.12
C PHE A 184 11.19 23.03 -34.62
N SER A 185 11.94 24.00 -35.17
CA SER A 185 11.73 24.48 -36.54
C SER A 185 12.70 23.86 -37.55
N ASP A 186 13.87 23.39 -37.09
CA ASP A 186 14.87 22.76 -37.96
C ASP A 186 14.71 21.22 -38.01
N PRO A 187 14.83 20.57 -39.18
CA PRO A 187 14.77 19.12 -39.30
C PRO A 187 15.84 18.39 -38.48
N THR A 188 16.98 19.02 -38.21
CA THR A 188 18.05 18.46 -37.37
C THR A 188 17.68 18.54 -35.89
N GLY A 189 17.18 19.70 -35.45
CA GLY A 189 16.70 19.91 -34.07
C GLY A 189 15.60 18.94 -33.67
N THR A 190 14.63 18.72 -34.57
CA THR A 190 13.49 17.81 -34.33
C THR A 190 13.95 16.35 -34.17
N LYS A 191 14.97 15.91 -34.92
CA LYS A 191 15.57 14.56 -34.79
C LYS A 191 16.28 14.36 -33.45
N VAL A 192 17.02 15.37 -32.99
CA VAL A 192 17.71 15.31 -31.69
C VAL A 192 16.68 15.30 -30.55
N LEU A 193 15.65 16.15 -30.63
CA LEU A 193 14.58 16.19 -29.65
C LEU A 193 13.82 14.87 -29.54
N THR A 194 13.46 14.26 -30.68
CA THR A 194 12.79 12.95 -30.69
C THR A 194 13.68 11.85 -30.10
N TYR A 195 14.99 11.85 -30.39
CA TYR A 195 15.94 10.92 -29.76
C TYR A 195 16.00 11.09 -28.24
N VAL A 196 16.06 12.34 -27.75
CA VAL A 196 16.08 12.65 -26.30
C VAL A 196 14.79 12.18 -25.63
N VAL A 197 13.63 12.47 -26.22
CA VAL A 197 12.33 12.03 -25.69
C VAL A 197 12.24 10.51 -25.63
N ILE A 198 12.66 9.81 -26.68
CA ILE A 198 12.67 8.34 -26.71
C ILE A 198 13.61 7.80 -25.63
N SER A 199 14.84 8.31 -25.54
CA SER A 199 15.83 7.88 -24.55
C SER A 199 15.35 8.05 -23.10
N VAL A 200 14.76 9.21 -22.78
CA VAL A 200 14.19 9.49 -21.45
C VAL A 200 12.98 8.60 -21.16
N CYS A 201 12.06 8.43 -22.11
CA CYS A 201 10.91 7.54 -21.95
C CYS A 201 11.34 6.09 -21.73
N LEU A 202 12.36 5.62 -22.47
CA LEU A 202 12.89 4.27 -22.35
C LEU A 202 13.55 4.07 -20.98
N GLY A 203 14.37 5.02 -20.53
CA GLY A 203 14.97 5.01 -19.20
C GLY A 203 13.92 4.99 -18.07
N LEU A 204 12.90 5.85 -18.15
CA LEU A 204 11.80 5.87 -17.18
C LEU A 204 11.01 4.56 -17.17
N THR A 205 10.80 3.96 -18.35
CA THR A 205 10.09 2.68 -18.50
C THR A 205 10.87 1.53 -17.88
N ILE A 206 12.20 1.46 -18.06
CA ILE A 206 13.06 0.46 -17.43
C ILE A 206 12.99 0.57 -15.91
N VAL A 207 13.11 1.79 -15.36
CA VAL A 207 13.01 2.02 -13.91
C VAL A 207 11.63 1.61 -13.39
N HIS A 208 10.56 1.94 -14.13
CA HIS A 208 9.21 1.54 -13.76
C HIS A 208 9.02 0.02 -13.76
N LEU A 209 9.58 -0.69 -14.76
CA LEU A 209 9.54 -2.14 -14.87
C LEU A 209 10.30 -2.81 -13.71
N MET A 210 11.49 -2.31 -13.38
CA MET A 210 12.30 -2.81 -12.27
C MET A 210 11.54 -2.70 -10.95
N VAL A 211 10.91 -1.54 -10.71
CA VAL A 211 10.08 -1.31 -9.52
C VAL A 211 8.86 -2.24 -9.46
N ARG A 212 8.27 -2.56 -10.61
CA ARG A 212 7.09 -3.42 -10.68
C ARG A 212 7.42 -4.89 -10.46
N ARG A 213 8.64 -5.36 -10.81
CA ARG A 213 9.11 -6.74 -10.55
C ARG A 213 9.39 -7.05 -9.08
N LEU A 214 9.56 -6.03 -8.22
CA LEU A 214 9.81 -6.20 -6.78
C LEU A 214 8.53 -6.15 -5.92
N ARG A 215 7.36 -5.91 -6.51
CA ARG A 215 6.05 -6.04 -5.85
C ARG A 215 5.44 -7.40 -6.14
#